data_AF-A0A955T3B8-F1
#
_entry.id   AF-A0A955T3B8-F1
#
_cell.length_a   1.000
_cell.length_b   1.000
_cell.length_c   1.000
_cell.angle_alpha   90.00
_cell.angle_beta   90.00
_cell.angle_gamma   90.00
#
_symmetry.space_group_name_H-M   'P 1'
#
loop_
_entity.id
_entity.type
_entity.pdbx_description
1 polymer ?
#
loop_
_entity_poly.entity_id
_entity_poly.type
_entity_poly.pdbx_seq_one_letter_code
_entity_poly.pdbx_strand_id
1 'polypeptide(L)'
;IWNLNPDLSPAGNDLGPEGFYDIDGCPSKTFLLENRNDPEIKKYFDWAVARRPEFELFDIRKDPECLENLADDPIFESIRKDLHGKLEFLLISQKDPRVTGRFDLFDSYPRYSGMREFMGGFVERGKYNPAFQTGN
;
A
#
# COMPACT_ATOMS: atom_id res chain seq x y z
N ILE A 1 -11.97 -1.31 -1.36
CA ILE A 1 -10.64 -0.76 -1.71
C ILE A 1 -10.18 -1.42 -3.01
N TRP A 2 -9.53 -0.66 -3.89
CA TRP A 2 -8.86 -1.16 -5.09
C TRP A 2 -7.40 -0.71 -5.05
N ASN A 3 -6.50 -1.65 -4.80
CA ASN A 3 -5.06 -1.46 -4.77
C ASN A 3 -4.48 -1.76 -6.15
N LEU A 4 -4.11 -0.71 -6.89
CA LEU A 4 -3.55 -0.82 -8.24
C LEU A 4 -2.14 -1.45 -8.27
N ASN A 5 -1.45 -1.55 -7.14
CA ASN A 5 -0.10 -2.11 -7.06
C ASN A 5 0.09 -3.05 -5.85
N PRO A 6 -0.46 -4.28 -5.90
CA PRO A 6 -0.36 -5.25 -4.80
C PRO A 6 1.06 -5.69 -4.46
N ASP A 7 2.01 -5.51 -5.38
CA ASP A 7 3.41 -5.87 -5.18
C ASP A 7 4.18 -4.86 -4.31
N LEU A 8 3.64 -3.66 -4.11
CA LEU A 8 4.27 -2.64 -3.27
C LEU A 8 3.97 -2.90 -1.78
N SER A 9 4.98 -2.64 -0.94
CA SER A 9 4.86 -2.79 0.51
C SER A 9 4.22 -1.53 1.12
N PRO A 10 3.09 -1.62 1.83
CA PRO A 10 2.36 -0.44 2.33
C PRO A 10 3.07 0.29 3.48
N ALA A 11 3.97 -0.40 4.18
CA ALA A 11 4.72 0.13 5.32
C ALA A 11 6.21 0.34 5.01
N GLY A 12 6.56 0.40 3.72
CA GLY A 12 7.94 0.35 3.26
C GLY A 12 8.52 -1.07 3.32
N ASN A 13 9.78 -1.19 2.92
CA ASN A 13 10.43 -2.50 2.82
C ASN A 13 10.98 -2.96 4.19
N ASP A 14 11.01 -4.28 4.40
CA ASP A 14 11.69 -4.91 5.54
C ASP A 14 13.20 -4.89 5.33
N LEU A 15 13.78 -3.69 5.45
CA LEU A 15 15.22 -3.45 5.31
C LEU A 15 15.84 -3.24 6.68
N GLY A 16 16.92 -3.96 6.98
CA GLY A 16 17.66 -3.79 8.23
C GLY A 16 16.92 -4.27 9.48
N PRO A 17 17.46 -4.00 10.68
CA PRO A 17 16.93 -4.51 11.94
C PRO A 17 15.62 -3.85 12.39
N GLU A 18 15.34 -2.63 11.93
CA GLU A 18 14.10 -1.91 12.28
C GLU A 18 12.99 -2.12 11.26
N GLY A 19 13.30 -2.41 9.99
CA GLY A 19 12.34 -2.61 8.91
C GLY A 19 11.31 -1.49 8.75
N PHE A 20 10.42 -1.62 7.76
CA PHE A 20 9.15 -0.88 7.64
C PHE A 20 9.25 0.61 8.02
N TYR A 21 10.14 1.31 7.34
CA TYR A 21 10.61 2.63 7.73
C TYR A 21 9.63 3.78 7.48
N ASP A 22 8.42 3.47 7.00
CA ASP A 22 7.28 4.39 6.93
C ASP A 22 6.44 4.36 8.22
N ILE A 23 6.73 3.41 9.13
CA ILE A 23 6.21 3.37 10.49
C ILE A 23 7.30 3.90 11.42
N ASP A 24 7.00 4.97 12.15
CA ASP A 24 7.90 5.56 13.14
C ASP A 24 8.30 4.53 14.21
N GLY A 25 9.53 4.66 14.71
CA GLY A 25 10.04 3.81 15.78
C GLY A 25 9.22 3.98 17.05
N CYS A 26 8.59 2.91 17.53
CA CYS A 26 7.82 2.90 18.77
C CYS A 26 7.86 1.52 19.43
N PRO A 27 7.56 1.44 20.76
CA PRO A 27 7.58 0.16 21.49
C PRO A 27 6.70 -0.92 20.85
N SER A 28 5.53 -0.55 20.33
CA SER A 28 4.62 -1.50 19.66
C SER A 28 5.21 -2.05 18.37
N LYS A 29 5.88 -1.22 17.56
CA LYS A 29 6.58 -1.68 16.34
C LYS A 29 7.70 -2.66 16.70
N THR A 30 8.53 -2.32 17.69
CA THR A 30 9.60 -3.20 18.17
C THR A 30 9.04 -4.55 18.64
N PHE A 31 7.99 -4.53 19.46
CA PHE A 31 7.34 -5.74 19.94
C PHE A 31 6.81 -6.62 18.78
N LEU A 32 6.15 -6.03 17.79
CA LEU A 32 5.64 -6.77 16.64
C LEU A 32 6.75 -7.39 15.79
N LEU A 33 7.88 -6.69 15.63
CA LEU A 33 9.03 -7.21 14.87
C LEU A 33 9.71 -8.38 15.57
N GLU A 34 9.97 -8.24 16.87
CA GLU A 34 10.61 -9.29 17.70
C GLU A 34 9.76 -10.56 17.75
N ASN A 35 8.43 -10.42 17.70
CA ASN A 35 7.48 -11.52 17.84
C ASN A 35 6.77 -11.89 16.53
N ARG A 36 7.25 -11.43 15.36
CA ARG A 36 6.56 -11.63 14.06
C ARG A 36 6.32 -13.09 13.65
N ASN A 37 7.07 -14.01 14.23
CA ASN A 37 6.96 -15.45 13.97
C ASN A 37 6.11 -16.19 15.02
N ASP A 38 5.71 -15.52 16.11
CA ASP A 38 4.79 -16.08 17.10
C ASP A 38 3.39 -16.18 16.46
N PRO A 39 2.77 -17.37 16.39
CA PRO A 39 1.44 -17.55 15.81
C PRO A 39 0.36 -16.64 16.40
N GLU A 40 0.44 -16.30 17.70
CA GLU A 40 -0.54 -15.45 18.37
C GLU A 40 -0.36 -13.96 17.99
N ILE A 41 0.87 -13.56 17.65
CA ILE A 41 1.21 -12.18 17.31
C ILE A 41 1.20 -11.93 15.80
N LYS A 42 1.46 -12.96 15.00
CA LYS A 42 1.65 -12.85 13.54
C LYS A 42 0.53 -12.07 12.86
N LYS A 43 -0.73 -12.28 13.24
CA LYS A 43 -1.87 -11.54 12.67
C LYS A 43 -1.77 -10.03 12.84
N TYR A 44 -1.29 -9.55 14.01
CA TYR A 44 -1.13 -8.13 14.27
C TYR A 44 0.04 -7.54 13.49
N PHE A 45 1.12 -8.32 13.33
CA PHE A 45 2.22 -7.96 12.45
C PHE A 45 1.73 -7.84 10.99
N ASP A 46 1.03 -8.86 10.48
CA ASP A 46 0.50 -8.87 9.11
C ASP A 46 -0.47 -7.69 8.90
N TRP A 47 -1.37 -7.43 9.84
CA TRP A 47 -2.28 -6.27 9.79
C TRP A 47 -1.55 -4.93 9.79
N ALA A 48 -0.33 -4.84 10.33
CA ALA A 48 0.45 -3.61 10.31
C ALA A 48 1.24 -3.44 9.01
N VAL A 49 1.82 -4.51 8.46
CA VAL A 49 2.87 -4.38 7.44
C VAL A 49 2.71 -5.24 6.19
N ALA A 50 1.86 -6.27 6.19
CA ALA A 50 1.76 -7.18 5.06
C ALA A 50 1.27 -6.45 3.80
N ARG A 51 1.72 -6.95 2.65
CA ARG A 51 1.21 -6.52 1.34
C ARG A 51 -0.29 -6.72 1.27
N ARG A 52 -0.97 -5.80 0.59
CA ARG A 52 -2.43 -5.83 0.43
C ARG A 52 -2.80 -6.40 -0.92
N PRO A 53 -3.81 -7.29 -0.99
CA PRO A 53 -4.30 -7.79 -2.26
C PRO A 53 -4.87 -6.64 -3.11
N GLU A 54 -5.14 -6.92 -4.38
CA GLU A 54 -5.74 -5.94 -5.29
C GLU A 54 -7.09 -5.42 -4.79
N PHE A 55 -7.89 -6.28 -4.17
CA PHE A 55 -9.21 -5.91 -3.67
C PHE A 55 -9.34 -6.17 -2.19
N GLU A 56 -9.90 -5.19 -1.48
CA GLU A 56 -10.36 -5.37 -0.11
C GLU A 56 -11.82 -4.90 0.03
N LEU A 57 -12.65 -5.67 0.72
CA LEU A 57 -14.06 -5.37 0.97
C LEU A 57 -14.36 -5.66 2.43
N PHE A 58 -15.01 -4.72 3.13
CA PHE A 58 -15.30 -4.84 4.56
C PHE A 58 -16.77 -4.50 4.85
N ASP A 59 -17.40 -5.23 5.77
CA ASP A 59 -18.70 -4.84 6.34
C ASP A 59 -18.48 -4.03 7.62
N ILE A 60 -18.30 -2.72 7.46
CA ILE A 60 -17.96 -1.80 8.55
C ILE A 60 -18.99 -1.75 9.69
N ARG A 61 -20.18 -2.32 9.51
CA ARG A 61 -21.19 -2.42 10.59
C ARG A 61 -20.92 -3.60 11.52
N LYS A 62 -20.30 -4.65 10.99
CA LYS A 62 -19.94 -5.88 11.74
C LYS A 62 -18.48 -5.87 12.15
N ASP A 63 -17.62 -5.32 11.30
CA ASP A 63 -16.18 -5.18 11.49
C ASP A 63 -15.77 -3.71 11.27
N PRO A 64 -16.04 -2.83 12.26
CA PRO A 64 -15.67 -1.41 12.18
C PRO A 64 -14.17 -1.19 11.97
N GLU A 65 -13.34 -2.11 12.45
CA GLU A 65 -11.88 -2.05 12.38
C GLU A 65 -11.32 -2.50 11.01
N CYS A 66 -12.17 -3.07 10.13
CA CYS A 66 -11.79 -3.56 8.80
C CYS A 66 -10.65 -4.58 8.83
N LEU A 67 -10.76 -5.57 9.72
CA LEU A 67 -9.77 -6.63 9.90
C LEU A 67 -10.05 -7.87 9.04
N GLU A 68 -11.31 -8.10 8.64
CA GLU A 68 -11.73 -9.26 7.85
C GLU A 68 -12.05 -8.87 6.40
N ASN A 69 -11.12 -9.16 5.48
CA ASN A 69 -11.31 -8.89 4.06
C ASN A 69 -12.26 -9.92 3.42
N LEU A 70 -13.41 -9.43 2.94
CA LEU A 70 -14.47 -10.20 2.28
C LEU A 70 -14.34 -10.25 0.74
N ALA A 71 -13.28 -9.67 0.17
CA ALA A 71 -13.18 -9.49 -1.28
C ALA A 71 -13.13 -10.79 -2.09
N ASP A 72 -12.56 -11.85 -1.50
CA ASP A 72 -12.42 -13.16 -2.13
C ASP A 72 -13.56 -14.13 -1.77
N ASP A 73 -14.51 -13.70 -0.92
CA ASP A 73 -15.67 -14.52 -0.57
C ASP A 73 -16.72 -14.47 -1.71
N PRO A 74 -17.06 -15.62 -2.34
CA PRO A 74 -18.04 -15.68 -3.42
C PRO A 74 -19.41 -15.10 -3.07
N ILE A 75 -19.80 -15.12 -1.78
CA ILE A 75 -21.08 -14.56 -1.31
C ILE A 75 -21.13 -13.04 -1.58
N PHE A 76 -19.99 -12.36 -1.49
CA PHE A 76 -19.90 -10.91 -1.64
C PHE A 76 -19.42 -10.47 -3.03
N GLU A 77 -19.19 -11.40 -3.97
CA GLU A 77 -18.61 -11.11 -5.29
C GLU A 77 -19.44 -10.07 -6.07
N SER A 78 -20.78 -10.20 -6.08
CA SER A 78 -21.66 -9.26 -6.77
C SER A 78 -21.53 -7.85 -6.18
N ILE A 79 -21.51 -7.75 -4.85
CA ILE A 79 -21.37 -6.46 -4.15
C ILE A 79 -20.01 -5.84 -4.45
N ARG A 80 -18.94 -6.65 -4.44
CA ARG A 80 -17.59 -6.19 -4.78
C ARG A 80 -17.53 -5.62 -6.19
N LYS A 81 -18.07 -6.34 -7.18
CA LYS A 81 -18.10 -5.90 -8.59
C LYS A 81 -18.90 -4.61 -8.76
N ASP A 82 -20.05 -4.49 -8.12
CA ASP A 82 -20.88 -3.28 -8.19
C ASP A 82 -20.18 -2.06 -7.58
N LEU A 83 -19.53 -2.23 -6.43
CA LEU A 83 -18.78 -1.13 -5.78
C LEU A 83 -17.52 -0.77 -6.58
N HIS A 84 -16.81 -1.77 -7.11
CA HIS A 84 -15.65 -1.53 -7.96
C HIS A 84 -16.03 -0.78 -9.24
N GLY A 85 -17.09 -1.18 -9.94
CA GLY A 85 -17.56 -0.48 -11.14
C GLY A 85 -17.96 0.97 -10.86
N LYS A 86 -18.57 1.26 -9.71
CA LYS A 86 -18.86 2.64 -9.29
C LYS A 86 -17.58 3.44 -9.04
N LEU A 87 -16.61 2.84 -8.34
CA LEU A 87 -15.32 3.48 -8.06
C LEU A 87 -14.55 3.76 -9.35
N GLU A 88 -14.42 2.77 -10.23
CA GLU A 88 -13.73 2.89 -11.51
C GLU A 88 -14.36 3.97 -12.39
N PHE A 89 -15.69 3.97 -12.53
CA PHE A 89 -16.42 5.00 -13.27
C PHE A 89 -16.10 6.40 -12.75
N LEU A 90 -16.11 6.60 -11.43
CA LEU A 90 -15.78 7.89 -10.82
C LEU A 90 -14.33 8.30 -11.10
N LEU A 91 -13.37 7.40 -10.91
CA LEU A 91 -11.95 7.66 -11.16
C LEU A 91 -11.69 8.03 -12.63
N ILE A 92 -12.31 7.33 -13.58
CA ILE A 92 -12.21 7.64 -15.01
C ILE A 92 -12.85 8.99 -15.32
N SER A 93 -14.05 9.25 -14.79
CA SER A 93 -14.78 10.51 -15.04
C SER A 93 -14.00 11.73 -14.54
N GLN A 94 -13.25 11.56 -13.44
CA GLN A 94 -12.41 12.59 -12.83
C GLN A 94 -11.01 12.66 -13.45
N LYS A 95 -10.71 11.75 -14.39
CA LYS A 95 -9.40 11.63 -15.04
C LYS A 95 -8.28 11.40 -14.02
N ASP A 96 -8.52 10.54 -13.03
CA ASP A 96 -7.48 10.17 -12.07
C ASP A 96 -6.30 9.55 -12.82
N PRO A 97 -5.10 10.17 -12.76
CA PRO A 97 -3.95 9.72 -13.54
C PRO A 97 -3.50 8.31 -13.18
N ARG A 98 -3.87 7.78 -11.99
CA ARG A 98 -3.57 6.40 -11.59
C ARG A 98 -4.34 5.37 -12.41
N VAL A 99 -5.50 5.75 -12.95
CA VAL A 99 -6.38 4.87 -13.74
C VAL A 99 -6.34 5.24 -15.23
N THR A 100 -6.35 6.53 -15.57
CA THR A 100 -6.47 7.00 -16.95
C THR A 100 -5.15 7.36 -17.62
N GLY A 101 -4.03 7.24 -16.91
CA GLY A 101 -2.73 7.69 -17.38
C GLY A 101 -1.59 6.81 -16.89
N ARG A 102 -0.53 7.46 -16.43
CA ARG A 102 0.67 6.83 -15.91
C ARG A 102 0.51 6.61 -14.41
N PHE A 103 0.34 5.37 -13.98
CA PHE A 103 0.20 5.03 -12.56
C PHE A 103 1.45 5.43 -11.75
N ASP A 104 2.63 5.38 -12.37
CA ASP A 104 3.95 5.69 -11.82
C ASP A 104 4.28 7.19 -11.85
N LEU A 105 3.36 8.05 -12.33
CA LEU A 105 3.60 9.49 -12.45
C LEU A 105 4.02 10.11 -11.12
N PHE A 106 3.40 9.70 -10.01
CA PHE A 106 3.69 10.24 -8.69
C PHE A 106 5.09 9.84 -8.18
N ASP A 107 5.58 8.68 -8.62
CA ASP A 107 6.93 8.21 -8.29
C ASP A 107 8.03 8.94 -9.10
N SER A 108 7.64 9.63 -10.18
CA SER A 108 8.56 10.42 -11.01
C SER A 108 8.96 11.76 -10.37
N TYR A 109 8.13 12.33 -9.49
CA TYR A 109 8.27 13.70 -9.03
C TYR A 109 9.53 13.94 -8.19
N PRO A 110 10.15 15.14 -8.31
CA PRO A 110 11.35 15.45 -7.56
C PRO A 110 11.07 15.52 -6.06
N ARG A 111 11.95 14.88 -5.28
CA ARG A 111 11.97 15.01 -3.82
C ARG A 111 12.97 16.09 -3.42
N TYR A 112 12.55 16.97 -2.51
CA TYR A 112 13.41 18.02 -1.96
C TYR A 112 13.94 17.70 -0.56
N SER A 113 13.28 16.78 0.14
CA SER A 113 13.76 16.25 1.43
C SER A 113 14.93 15.29 1.24
N GLY A 114 15.77 15.20 2.26
CA GLY A 114 16.80 14.17 2.32
C GLY A 114 16.23 12.77 2.40
N MET A 115 16.86 11.84 1.70
CA MET A 115 16.54 10.41 1.81
C MET A 115 17.67 9.68 2.52
N ARG A 116 17.31 8.56 3.15
CA ARG A 116 18.24 7.63 3.77
C ARG A 116 18.92 6.82 2.67
N GLU A 117 20.20 7.07 2.41
CA GLU A 117 20.95 6.43 1.30
C GLU A 117 20.90 4.90 1.37
N PHE A 118 20.95 4.32 2.57
CA PHE A 118 20.92 2.87 2.76
C PHE A 118 19.60 2.21 2.32
N MET A 119 18.52 2.96 2.15
CA MET A 119 17.24 2.45 1.63
C MET A 119 17.26 2.25 0.11
N GLY A 120 18.32 2.71 -0.57
CA GLY A 120 18.45 2.65 -2.03
C GLY A 120 17.48 3.59 -2.76
N GLY A 121 17.23 3.30 -4.03
CA GLY A 121 16.37 4.11 -4.89
C GLY A 121 17.04 5.40 -5.38
N PHE A 122 16.24 6.28 -5.98
CA PHE A 122 16.70 7.54 -6.54
C PHE A 122 16.76 8.63 -5.48
N VAL A 123 17.98 9.00 -5.05
CA VAL A 123 18.23 9.92 -3.91
C VAL A 123 18.61 11.34 -4.31
N GLU A 124 18.73 11.63 -5.60
CA GLU A 124 19.12 12.97 -6.07
C GLU A 124 17.99 13.98 -5.86
N ARG A 125 18.25 14.99 -5.04
CA ARG A 125 17.24 15.99 -4.67
C ARG A 125 16.94 16.94 -5.82
N GLY A 126 15.69 17.34 -5.94
CA GLY A 126 15.24 18.33 -6.93
C GLY A 126 15.31 17.85 -8.38
N LYS A 127 15.55 16.55 -8.60
CA LYS A 127 15.52 15.92 -9.91
C LYS A 127 14.37 14.93 -10.00
N TYR A 128 13.83 14.80 -11.19
CA TYR A 128 12.88 13.73 -11.49
C TYR A 128 13.62 12.39 -11.48
N ASN A 129 12.96 11.33 -11.05
CA ASN A 129 13.55 10.00 -11.06
C ASN A 129 13.58 9.43 -12.49
N PRO A 130 14.77 9.17 -13.08
CA PRO A 130 14.90 8.72 -14.47
C PRO A 130 14.25 7.36 -14.74
N ALA A 131 14.06 6.53 -13.71
CA ALA A 131 13.37 5.24 -13.84
C ALA A 131 11.91 5.38 -14.29
N PHE A 132 11.30 6.55 -14.06
CA PHE A 132 9.90 6.86 -14.38
C PHE A 132 9.77 7.96 -15.44
N GLN A 133 10.85 8.32 -16.13
CA GLN A 133 10.84 9.38 -17.16
C GLN A 133 10.53 8.86 -18.58
N THR A 134 10.22 7.58 -18.75
CA THR A 134 9.92 7.04 -20.09
C THR A 134 8.45 7.25 -20.49
N GLY A 135 8.24 8.22 -21.38
CA GLY A 135 7.02 8.38 -22.17
C GLY A 135 6.90 9.79 -22.75
N ASN A 136 7.12 9.92 -24.05
CA ASN A 136 6.92 11.13 -24.87
C ASN A 136 5.56 11.79 -24.67
#